data_AF-A0A750E8Y5-F1
#
_entry.id   AF-A0A750E8Y5-F1
#
_cell.length_a   1.000
_cell.length_b   1.000
_cell.length_c   1.000
_cell.angle_alpha   90.00
_cell.angle_beta   90.00
_cell.angle_gamma   90.00
#
_symmetry.space_group_name_H-M   'P 1'
#
loop_
_entity.id
_entity.type
_entity.pdbx_description
1 polymer ?
#
loop_
_entity_poly.entity_id
_entity_poly.type
_entity_poly.pdbx_seq_one_letter_code
_entity_poly.pdbx_strand_id
1 'polypeptide(L)'
;MYYLVCVVFMIVFIIVCILSVIYAAEIYQWQHYNGYKFKRWLKSGSIKKDENEEKIKREVKGMTIDYILKFLKKYNIDFDANELVKASFNIKLRYYKLILAEKERIKENKILDEGLKKKIKIETDTFDAEKFQREADERYNLFMKHRNLSNKTK
;
A
#
# COMPACT_ATOMS: atom_id res chain seq x y z
N MET A 1 -63.22 13.64 11.95
CA MET A 1 -61.86 13.75 12.55
C MET A 1 -61.18 12.38 12.63
N TYR A 2 -61.66 11.42 13.43
CA TYR A 2 -61.02 10.09 13.59
C TYR A 2 -60.86 9.28 12.28
N TYR A 3 -61.89 9.22 11.44
CA TYR A 3 -61.84 8.50 10.15
C TYR A 3 -60.76 9.04 9.21
N LEU A 4 -60.57 10.37 9.19
CA LEU A 4 -59.61 11.03 8.30
C LEU A 4 -58.17 10.75 8.78
N VAL A 5 -57.94 10.74 10.09
CA VAL A 5 -56.66 10.34 10.70
C VAL A 5 -56.34 8.87 10.41
N CYS A 6 -57.31 7.96 10.52
CA CYS A 6 -57.11 6.55 10.19
C CYS A 6 -56.77 6.34 8.71
N VAL A 7 -57.45 7.04 7.79
CA VAL A 7 -57.15 6.94 6.35
C VAL A 7 -55.74 7.44 6.03
N VAL A 8 -55.33 8.57 6.62
CA VAL A 8 -53.96 9.09 6.46
C VAL A 8 -52.93 8.10 7.00
N PHE A 9 -53.18 7.48 8.17
CA PHE A 9 -52.28 6.48 8.73
C PHE A 9 -52.13 5.24 7.84
N MET A 10 -53.24 4.75 7.27
CA MET A 10 -53.23 3.63 6.34
C MET A 10 -52.43 3.95 5.06
N ILE A 11 -52.56 5.16 4.53
CA ILE A 11 -51.79 5.60 3.36
C ILE A 11 -50.29 5.66 3.67
N VAL A 12 -49.92 6.25 4.82
CA VAL A 12 -48.51 6.30 5.25
C VAL A 12 -47.94 4.90 5.45
N PHE A 13 -48.70 3.99 6.06
CA PHE A 13 -48.29 2.61 6.26
C PHE A 13 -48.02 1.89 4.93
N ILE A 14 -48.91 2.06 3.93
CA ILE A 14 -48.72 1.47 2.60
C ILE A 14 -47.46 2.02 1.92
N ILE A 15 -47.21 3.33 2.02
CA ILE A 15 -45.99 3.96 1.45
C ILE A 15 -44.73 3.37 2.09
N VAL A 16 -44.71 3.21 3.41
CA VAL A 16 -43.57 2.59 4.11
C VAL A 16 -43.35 1.14 3.66
N CYS A 17 -44.43 0.36 3.51
CA CYS A 17 -44.34 -1.00 3.00
C CYS A 17 -43.75 -1.06 1.58
N ILE A 18 -44.21 -0.21 0.65
CA ILE A 18 -43.67 -0.16 -0.72
C ILE A 18 -42.18 0.24 -0.71
N LEU A 19 -41.80 1.24 0.08
CA LEU A 19 -40.39 1.66 0.21
C LEU A 19 -39.50 0.56 0.77
N SER A 20 -39.98 -0.22 1.74
CA SER A 20 -39.21 -1.34 2.32
C SER A 20 -38.90 -2.44 1.29
N VAL A 21 -39.85 -2.73 0.40
CA VAL A 21 -39.68 -3.74 -0.66
C VAL A 21 -38.68 -3.26 -1.72
N ILE A 22 -38.77 -1.99 -2.13
CA ILE A 22 -37.82 -1.39 -3.10
C ILE A 22 -36.40 -1.42 -2.52
N TYR A 23 -36.25 -1.03 -1.25
CA TYR A 23 -34.96 -1.01 -0.58
C TYR A 23 -34.34 -2.41 -0.45
N ALA A 24 -35.16 -3.43 -0.13
CA ALA A 24 -34.71 -4.81 -0.09
C ALA A 24 -34.23 -5.33 -1.47
N ALA A 25 -34.95 -4.96 -2.54
CA ALA A 25 -34.57 -5.32 -3.91
C ALA A 25 -33.25 -4.66 -4.33
N GLU A 26 -33.03 -3.39 -3.97
CA GLU A 26 -31.80 -2.65 -4.26
C GLU A 26 -30.60 -3.24 -3.52
N ILE A 27 -30.75 -3.59 -2.23
CA ILE A 27 -29.71 -4.30 -1.47
C ILE A 27 -29.38 -5.65 -2.12
N TYR A 28 -30.39 -6.41 -2.54
CA TYR A 28 -30.18 -7.71 -3.19
C TYR A 28 -29.42 -7.56 -4.51
N GLN A 29 -29.80 -6.59 -5.35
CA GLN A 29 -29.07 -6.28 -6.58
C GLN A 29 -27.64 -5.83 -6.31
N TRP A 30 -27.43 -4.97 -5.30
CA TRP A 30 -26.11 -4.48 -4.92
C TRP A 30 -25.19 -5.60 -4.42
N GLN A 31 -25.70 -6.50 -3.56
CA GLN A 31 -24.98 -7.68 -3.09
C GLN A 31 -24.63 -8.63 -4.24
N HIS A 32 -25.57 -8.87 -5.16
CA HIS A 32 -25.33 -9.78 -6.28
C HIS A 32 -24.32 -9.20 -7.29
N TYR A 33 -24.42 -7.89 -7.58
CA TYR A 33 -23.46 -7.18 -8.44
C TYR A 33 -22.05 -7.19 -7.85
N ASN A 34 -21.92 -6.88 -6.56
CA ASN A 34 -20.62 -6.90 -5.86
C ASN A 34 -20.05 -8.33 -5.77
N GLY A 35 -20.90 -9.33 -5.51
CA GLY A 35 -20.49 -10.74 -5.52
C GLY A 35 -19.98 -11.19 -6.88
N TYR A 36 -20.67 -10.82 -7.97
CA TYR A 36 -20.24 -11.13 -9.34
C TYR A 36 -18.90 -10.44 -9.69
N LYS A 37 -18.78 -9.15 -9.35
CA LYS A 37 -17.53 -8.38 -9.55
C LYS A 37 -16.37 -8.98 -8.77
N PHE A 38 -16.58 -9.37 -7.51
CA PHE A 38 -15.57 -10.02 -6.68
C PHE A 38 -15.15 -11.38 -7.26
N LYS A 39 -16.10 -12.21 -7.67
CA LYS A 39 -15.82 -13.51 -8.31
C LYS A 39 -15.01 -13.35 -9.60
N ARG A 40 -15.33 -12.33 -10.40
CA ARG A 40 -14.59 -12.01 -11.64
C ARG A 40 -13.19 -11.49 -11.35
N TRP A 41 -13.03 -10.69 -10.29
CA TRP A 41 -11.73 -10.23 -9.82
C TRP A 41 -10.86 -11.40 -9.32
N LEU A 42 -11.42 -12.33 -8.55
CA LEU A 42 -10.71 -13.54 -8.12
C LEU A 42 -10.25 -14.40 -9.31
N LYS A 43 -11.15 -14.62 -10.29
CA LYS A 43 -10.81 -15.37 -11.51
C LYS A 43 -9.73 -14.68 -12.35
N SER A 44 -9.79 -13.35 -12.51
CA SER A 44 -8.78 -12.64 -13.27
C SER A 44 -7.44 -12.58 -12.53
N GLY A 45 -7.47 -12.45 -11.20
CA GLY A 45 -6.29 -12.55 -10.35
C GLY A 45 -5.61 -13.91 -10.42
N SER A 46 -6.37 -15.01 -10.40
CA SER A 46 -5.83 -16.36 -10.53
C SER A 46 -5.21 -16.59 -11.90
N ILE A 47 -5.89 -16.20 -13.00
CA ILE A 47 -5.35 -16.32 -14.36
C ILE A 47 -4.02 -15.56 -14.51
N LYS A 48 -3.95 -14.32 -14.02
CA LYS A 48 -2.71 -13.53 -14.07
C LYS A 48 -1.57 -14.18 -13.26
N LYS A 49 -1.91 -14.79 -12.12
CA LYS A 49 -0.94 -15.50 -11.29
C LYS A 49 -0.40 -16.74 -12.01
N ASP A 50 -1.28 -17.49 -12.66
CA ASP A 50 -0.94 -18.71 -13.40
C ASP A 50 -0.08 -18.38 -14.63
N GLU A 51 -0.43 -17.35 -15.40
CA GLU A 51 0.37 -16.88 -16.55
C GLU A 51 1.78 -16.41 -16.13
N ASN A 52 1.87 -15.65 -15.04
CA ASN A 52 3.17 -15.20 -14.53
C ASN A 52 4.03 -16.38 -14.04
N GLU A 53 3.40 -17.34 -13.36
CA GLU A 53 4.11 -18.55 -12.92
C GLU A 53 4.58 -19.41 -14.10
N GLU A 54 3.78 -19.53 -15.16
CA GLU A 54 4.22 -20.18 -16.40
C GLU A 54 5.39 -19.47 -17.05
N LYS A 55 5.35 -18.13 -17.13
CA LYS A 55 6.42 -17.32 -17.70
C LYS A 55 7.74 -17.54 -16.94
N ILE A 56 7.69 -17.48 -15.61
CA ILE A 56 8.83 -17.76 -14.74
C ILE A 56 9.36 -19.18 -14.99
N LYS A 57 8.47 -20.18 -15.08
CA LYS A 57 8.89 -21.57 -15.38
C LYS A 57 9.60 -21.69 -16.73
N ARG A 58 9.13 -21.00 -17.78
CA ARG A 58 9.78 -20.99 -19.11
C ARG A 58 11.17 -20.36 -19.06
N GLU A 59 11.31 -19.22 -18.38
CA GLU A 59 12.60 -18.55 -18.19
C GLU A 59 13.60 -19.45 -17.44
N VAL A 60 13.16 -20.10 -16.36
CA VAL A 60 14.00 -21.00 -15.56
C VAL A 60 14.44 -22.24 -16.36
N LYS A 61 13.58 -22.77 -17.24
CA LYS A 61 13.94 -23.91 -18.12
C LYS A 61 15.12 -23.57 -19.02
N GLY A 62 15.17 -22.35 -19.55
CA GLY A 62 16.27 -21.89 -20.41
C GLY A 62 17.52 -21.42 -19.67
N MET A 63 17.48 -21.35 -18.34
CA MET A 63 18.55 -20.73 -17.54
C MET A 63 19.62 -21.74 -17.11
N THR A 64 20.88 -21.36 -17.30
CA THR A 64 22.04 -22.11 -16.77
C THR A 64 22.26 -21.79 -15.30
N ILE A 65 22.93 -22.70 -14.59
CA ILE A 65 23.22 -22.56 -13.15
C ILE A 65 24.12 -21.34 -12.90
N ASP A 66 25.12 -21.12 -13.75
CA ASP A 66 26.02 -19.97 -13.66
C ASP A 66 25.28 -18.63 -13.68
N TYR A 67 24.20 -18.56 -14.47
CA TYR A 67 23.38 -17.36 -14.56
C TYR A 67 22.64 -17.08 -13.25
N ILE A 68 22.12 -18.13 -12.61
CA ILE A 68 21.47 -18.04 -11.30
C ILE A 68 22.49 -17.65 -10.23
N LEU A 69 23.66 -18.28 -10.22
CA LEU A 69 24.75 -17.95 -9.30
C LEU A 69 25.20 -16.49 -9.43
N LYS A 70 25.32 -15.99 -10.65
CA LYS A 70 25.65 -14.58 -10.92
C LYS A 70 24.63 -13.64 -10.29
N PHE A 71 23.34 -13.95 -10.40
CA PHE A 71 22.29 -13.14 -9.79
C PHE A 71 22.27 -13.24 -8.27
N LEU A 72 22.43 -14.43 -7.69
CA LEU A 72 22.49 -14.62 -6.24
C LEU A 72 23.63 -13.80 -5.64
N LYS A 73 24.83 -13.82 -6.24
CA LYS A 73 25.96 -12.99 -5.83
C LYS A 73 25.68 -11.49 -6.00
N LYS A 74 25.07 -11.09 -7.12
CA LYS A 74 24.75 -9.68 -7.40
C LYS A 74 23.80 -9.09 -6.35
N TYR A 75 22.83 -9.87 -5.90
CA TYR A 75 21.83 -9.45 -4.91
C TYR A 75 22.20 -9.84 -3.47
N ASN A 76 23.40 -10.39 -3.25
CA ASN A 76 23.89 -10.86 -1.95
C ASN A 76 22.89 -11.79 -1.22
N ILE A 77 22.31 -12.73 -1.95
CA ILE A 77 21.35 -13.72 -1.43
C ILE A 77 22.13 -14.96 -0.99
N ASP A 78 21.93 -15.40 0.25
CA ASP A 78 22.52 -16.64 0.76
C ASP A 78 21.99 -17.86 -0.01
N PHE A 79 22.90 -18.78 -0.36
CA PHE A 79 22.56 -20.00 -1.07
C PHE A 79 23.44 -21.18 -0.65
N ASP A 80 22.89 -22.39 -0.77
CA ASP A 80 23.63 -23.62 -0.54
C ASP A 80 24.19 -24.12 -1.88
N ALA A 81 25.52 -24.16 -1.99
CA ALA A 81 26.21 -24.65 -3.17
C ALA A 81 25.92 -26.14 -3.44
N ASN A 82 25.78 -26.96 -2.40
CA ASN A 82 25.51 -28.39 -2.55
C ASN A 82 24.11 -28.66 -3.12
N GLU A 83 23.13 -27.80 -2.80
CA GLU A 83 21.82 -27.86 -3.43
C GLU A 83 21.87 -27.38 -4.88
N LEU A 84 22.59 -26.31 -5.16
CA LEU A 84 22.71 -25.75 -6.51
C LEU A 84 23.40 -26.70 -7.50
N VAL A 85 24.37 -27.49 -7.02
CA VAL A 85 25.05 -28.55 -7.81
C VAL A 85 24.08 -29.62 -8.30
N LYS A 86 22.98 -29.90 -7.56
CA LYS A 86 21.97 -30.87 -7.99
C LYS A 86 21.21 -30.44 -9.26
N ALA A 87 21.39 -29.19 -9.70
CA ALA A 87 20.98 -28.69 -11.02
C ALA A 87 19.49 -28.83 -11.36
N SER A 88 18.65 -29.23 -10.41
CA SER A 88 17.26 -29.58 -10.69
C SER A 88 16.41 -28.35 -10.99
N PHE A 89 15.40 -28.52 -11.83
CA PHE A 89 14.49 -27.44 -12.21
C PHE A 89 13.84 -26.77 -10.99
N ASN A 90 13.44 -27.56 -9.99
CA ASN A 90 12.81 -27.03 -8.78
C ASN A 90 13.77 -26.16 -7.95
N ILE A 91 15.04 -26.54 -7.86
CA ILE A 91 16.05 -25.76 -7.13
C ILE A 91 16.31 -24.44 -7.87
N LYS A 92 16.47 -24.49 -9.20
CA LYS A 92 16.60 -23.29 -10.03
C LYS A 92 15.40 -22.35 -9.86
N LEU A 93 14.19 -22.91 -9.91
CA LEU A 93 12.95 -22.14 -9.76
C LEU A 93 12.86 -21.47 -8.39
N ARG A 94 13.23 -22.18 -7.33
CA ARG A 94 13.23 -21.65 -5.95
C ARG A 94 14.15 -20.43 -5.84
N TYR A 95 15.41 -20.56 -6.26
CA TYR A 95 16.37 -19.45 -6.21
C TYR A 95 16.00 -18.31 -7.14
N TYR A 96 15.46 -18.61 -8.32
CA TYR A 96 15.02 -17.56 -9.24
C TYR A 96 13.84 -16.75 -8.68
N LYS A 97 12.89 -17.40 -7.98
CA LYS A 97 11.81 -16.69 -7.27
C LYS A 97 12.37 -15.75 -6.18
N LEU A 98 13.40 -16.17 -5.43
CA LEU A 98 14.08 -15.30 -4.45
C LEU A 98 14.76 -14.09 -5.11
N ILE A 99 15.45 -14.32 -6.23
CA ILE A 99 16.08 -13.24 -7.01
C ILE A 99 15.04 -12.22 -7.48
N LEU A 100 13.88 -12.69 -7.97
CA LEU A 100 12.80 -11.79 -8.43
C LEU A 100 12.25 -10.95 -7.28
N ALA A 101 12.01 -11.55 -6.12
CA ALA A 101 11.54 -10.84 -4.94
C ALA A 101 12.53 -9.75 -4.49
N GLU A 102 13.83 -10.06 -4.46
CA GLU A 102 14.85 -9.09 -4.06
C GLU A 102 14.99 -7.95 -5.08
N LYS A 103 14.85 -8.27 -6.37
CA LYS A 103 14.83 -7.26 -7.45
C LYS A 103 13.65 -6.29 -7.32
N GLU A 104 12.48 -6.79 -6.97
CA GLU A 104 11.29 -5.96 -6.71
C GLU A 104 11.50 -5.07 -5.47
N ARG A 105 12.00 -5.65 -4.38
CA ARG A 105 12.38 -4.91 -3.16
C ARG A 105 13.34 -3.75 -3.42
N ILE A 106 14.40 -3.98 -4.20
CA ILE A 106 15.37 -2.94 -4.54
C ILE A 106 14.73 -1.83 -5.39
N LYS A 107 13.85 -2.20 -6.32
CA LYS A 107 13.12 -1.24 -7.16
C LYS A 107 12.21 -0.36 -6.31
N GLU A 108 11.47 -0.95 -5.37
CA GLU A 108 10.60 -0.21 -4.44
C GLU A 108 11.42 0.72 -3.54
N ASN A 109 12.52 0.24 -2.95
CA ASN A 109 13.41 1.07 -2.13
C ASN A 109 13.95 2.27 -2.93
N LYS A 110 14.29 2.09 -4.22
CA LYS A 110 14.78 3.18 -5.06
C LYS A 110 13.71 4.25 -5.29
N ILE A 111 12.46 3.84 -5.54
CA ILE A 111 11.33 4.76 -5.71
C ILE A 111 11.09 5.54 -4.41
N LEU A 112 11.16 4.86 -3.26
CA LEU A 112 11.01 5.49 -1.95
C LEU A 112 12.14 6.50 -1.69
N ASP A 113 13.39 6.15 -1.98
CA ASP A 113 14.55 7.04 -1.83
C ASP A 113 14.45 8.27 -2.74
N GLU A 114 14.01 8.11 -3.99
CA GLU A 114 13.73 9.24 -4.89
C GLU A 114 12.59 10.13 -4.37
N GLY A 115 11.55 9.53 -3.78
CA GLY A 115 10.46 10.26 -3.13
C GLY A 115 10.93 11.07 -1.91
N LEU A 116 11.80 10.48 -1.07
CA LEU A 116 12.40 11.15 0.07
C LEU A 116 13.30 12.31 -0.35
N LYS A 117 14.17 12.10 -1.35
CA LYS A 117 15.03 13.16 -1.89
C LYS A 117 14.24 14.35 -2.42
N LYS A 118 13.11 14.11 -3.09
CA LYS A 118 12.21 15.19 -3.53
C LYS A 118 11.57 15.93 -2.36
N LYS A 119 11.12 15.22 -1.32
CA LYS A 119 10.55 15.84 -0.11
C LYS A 119 11.59 16.71 0.62
N ILE A 120 12.80 16.19 0.84
CA ILE A 120 13.89 16.93 1.45
C ILE A 120 14.22 18.17 0.63
N LYS A 121 14.27 18.05 -0.71
CA LYS A 121 14.52 19.19 -1.60
C LYS A 121 13.44 20.27 -1.48
N ILE A 122 12.16 19.89 -1.40
CA ILE A 122 11.05 20.82 -1.18
C ILE A 122 11.16 21.50 0.19
N GLU A 123 11.48 20.76 1.24
CA GLU A 123 11.72 21.34 2.57
C GLU A 123 12.89 22.31 2.57
N THR A 124 14.01 22.00 1.91
CA THR A 124 15.15 22.92 1.82
C THR A 124 14.86 24.14 0.96
N ASP A 125 14.10 23.99 -0.14
CA ASP A 125 13.75 25.11 -1.03
C ASP A 125 12.69 26.02 -0.40
N THR A 126 11.89 25.53 0.55
CA THR A 126 10.89 26.29 1.32
C THR A 126 11.41 26.76 2.69
N PHE A 127 12.63 26.37 3.08
CA PHE A 127 13.24 26.76 4.33
C PHE A 127 13.73 28.22 4.26
N ASP A 128 12.94 29.13 4.83
CA ASP A 128 13.30 30.53 5.00
C ASP A 128 14.26 30.70 6.18
N ALA A 129 15.56 30.72 5.87
CA ALA A 129 16.64 30.82 6.85
C ALA A 129 16.55 32.11 7.70
N GLU A 130 16.09 33.22 7.12
CA GLU A 130 15.94 34.49 7.85
C GLU A 130 14.78 34.44 8.85
N LYS A 131 13.68 33.79 8.48
CA LYS A 131 12.55 33.58 9.39
C LYS A 131 12.94 32.65 10.54
N PHE A 132 13.68 31.59 10.25
CA PHE A 132 14.18 30.66 11.27
C PHE A 132 15.16 31.35 12.25
N GLN A 133 16.06 32.19 11.75
CA GLN A 133 16.97 32.98 12.61
C GLN A 133 16.21 33.98 13.48
N ARG A 134 15.22 34.69 12.93
CA ARG A 134 14.36 35.60 13.73
C ARG A 134 13.62 34.87 14.85
N GLU A 135 13.02 33.71 14.58
CA GLU A 135 12.35 32.92 15.61
C GLU A 135 13.32 32.40 16.68
N ALA A 136 14.55 32.04 16.29
CA ALA A 136 15.60 31.61 17.23
C ALA A 136 16.05 32.77 18.14
N ASP A 137 16.24 33.96 17.57
CA ASP A 137 16.61 35.17 18.33
C ASP A 137 15.47 35.63 19.28
N GLU A 138 14.21 35.51 18.86
CA GLU A 138 13.05 35.78 19.71
C GLU A 138 12.97 34.80 20.89
N ARG A 139 13.20 33.50 20.65
CA ARG A 139 13.26 32.49 21.72
C ARG A 139 14.41 32.75 22.69
N TYR A 140 15.58 33.14 22.18
CA TYR A 140 16.73 33.48 23.00
C TYR A 140 16.45 34.72 23.86
N ASN A 141 15.85 35.76 23.29
CA ASN A 141 15.47 36.97 24.02
C ASN A 141 14.41 36.71 25.09
N LEU A 142 13.42 35.86 24.81
CA LEU A 142 12.45 35.38 25.79
C LEU A 142 13.15 34.64 26.93
N PHE A 143 14.02 33.68 26.61
CA PHE A 143 14.80 32.95 27.61
C PHE A 143 15.61 33.89 28.51
N MET A 144 16.30 34.88 27.94
CA MET A 144 17.08 35.86 28.69
C MET A 144 16.19 36.75 29.58
N LYS A 145 15.00 37.14 29.11
CA LYS A 145 14.02 37.86 29.94
C LYS A 145 13.56 37.02 31.13
N HIS A 146 13.20 35.75 30.92
CA HIS A 146 12.79 34.84 31.99
C HIS A 146 13.92 34.61 33.00
N ARG A 147 15.17 34.44 32.53
CA ARG A 147 16.35 34.31 33.39
C ARG A 147 16.60 35.56 34.24
N ASN A 148 16.48 36.75 33.66
CA ASN A 148 16.70 38.01 34.37
C ASN A 148 15.58 38.34 35.37
N LEU A 149 14.33 37.97 35.06
CA LEU A 149 13.20 38.04 36.00
C LEU A 149 13.41 37.13 37.21
N SER A 150 13.89 35.90 36.98
CA SER A 150 14.22 34.95 38.05
C SER A 150 15.38 35.43 38.95
N ASN A 151 16.33 36.19 38.42
CA ASN A 151 17.42 36.77 39.21
C ASN A 151 17.00 38.03 40.00
N LYS A 152 15.88 38.66 39.63
CA LYS A 152 15.34 39.87 40.30
C LYS A 152 14.36 39.54 41.44
N THR A 153 13.92 38.30 41.52
CA THR A 153 12.96 37.77 42.52
C THR A 153 13.61 36.88 43.58
N LYS A 154 14.94 36.71 43.52
CA LYS A 154 15.79 36.17 44.58
C LYS A 154 16.47 37.32 45.32
#